data_AF-A0A382WDQ3-F1
#
_entry.id   AF-A0A382WDQ3-F1
#
_cell.length_a   1.000
_cell.length_b   1.000
_cell.length_c   1.000
_cell.angle_alpha   90.00
_cell.angle_beta   90.00
_cell.angle_gamma   90.00
#
_symmetry.space_group_name_H-M   'P 1'
#
loop_
_entity.id
_entity.type
_entity.pdbx_description
1 polymer ?
#
loop_
_entity_poly.entity_id
_entity_poly.type
_entity_poly.pdbx_seq_one_letter_code
_entity_poly.pdbx_strand_id
1 'polypeptide(L)' 'IDDVKKYEIKIFAMGNDWEGKFDFLKEYCEVIYLPRTEDISSTEIKKQMDAFLKEHSIEL' A
#
# COMPACT_ATOMS: atom_id res chain seq x y z
N ILE A 1 -10.56 14.30 9.24
CA ILE A 1 -9.84 14.95 10.36
C ILE A 1 -10.37 14.44 11.69
N ASP A 2 -11.68 14.25 11.84
CA ASP A 2 -12.31 13.81 13.10
C ASP A 2 -11.71 12.55 13.70
N ASP A 3 -11.37 11.55 12.89
CA ASP A 3 -10.72 10.32 13.39
C ASP A 3 -9.35 10.58 14.02
N VAL A 4 -8.52 11.42 13.38
CA VAL A 4 -7.19 11.79 13.90
C VAL A 4 -7.31 12.43 15.29
N LYS A 5 -8.31 13.31 15.48
CA LYS A 5 -8.57 13.96 16.77
C LYS A 5 -9.18 13.00 17.79
N LYS A 6 -10.19 12.22 17.39
CA LYS A 6 -10.94 11.32 18.26
C LYS A 6 -10.07 10.21 18.85
N TYR A 7 -9.15 9.68 18.06
CA TYR A 7 -8.25 8.60 18.46
C TYR A 7 -6.86 9.09 18.86
N GLU A 8 -6.67 10.42 18.96
CA GLU A 8 -5.40 11.06 19.34
C GLU A 8 -4.20 10.53 18.55
N ILE A 9 -4.40 10.32 17.25
CA ILE A 9 -3.41 9.71 16.37
C ILE A 9 -2.15 10.58 16.36
N LYS A 10 -1.02 9.95 16.65
CA LYS A 10 0.30 10.61 16.62
C LYS A 10 0.96 10.50 15.25
N ILE A 11 0.76 9.37 14.57
CA ILE A 11 1.37 9.08 13.26
C ILE A 11 0.29 8.54 12.32
N PHE A 12 0.18 9.16 11.15
CA PHE A 12 -0.59 8.70 10.01
C PHE A 12 0.39 8.25 8.92
N ALA A 13 0.40 6.96 8.60
CA ALA A 13 1.26 6.38 7.58
C ALA A 13 0.44 5.92 6.36
N MET A 14 0.93 6.20 5.15
CA MET A 14 0.30 5.78 3.90
C MET A 14 1.38 5.42 2.86
N GLY A 15 1.05 4.65 1.83
CA GLY A 15 1.97 4.43 0.71
C GLY A 15 2.33 5.73 -0.02
N ASN A 16 3.53 5.80 -0.59
CA ASN A 16 4.04 6.96 -1.33
C ASN A 16 3.23 7.30 -2.59
N ASP A 17 2.39 6.40 -3.10
CA ASP A 17 1.40 6.70 -4.14
C ASP A 17 0.44 7.86 -3.75
N TRP A 18 0.35 8.15 -2.45
CA TRP A 18 -0.52 9.18 -1.88
C TRP A 18 0.24 10.41 -1.37
N GLU A 19 1.52 10.55 -1.73
CA GLU A 19 2.37 11.66 -1.31
C GLU A 19 1.72 13.03 -1.59
N GLY A 20 1.77 13.91 -0.59
CA GLY A 20 1.17 15.24 -0.64
C GLY A 20 -0.35 15.28 -0.43
N LYS A 21 -1.09 14.20 -0.71
CA LYS A 21 -2.55 14.21 -0.64
C LYS A 21 -3.08 14.43 0.78
N PHE A 22 -2.37 13.92 1.79
CA PHE A 22 -2.79 13.96 3.19
C PHE A 22 -2.02 14.99 4.01
N ASP A 23 -1.30 15.91 3.37
CA ASP A 23 -0.47 16.90 4.06
C ASP A 23 -1.27 17.87 4.93
N PHE A 24 -2.56 18.05 4.65
CA PHE A 24 -3.47 18.80 5.52
C PHE A 24 -3.64 18.18 6.92
N LEU A 25 -3.22 16.93 7.13
CA LEU A 25 -3.21 16.27 8.45
C LEU A 25 -1.94 16.60 9.27
N LYS A 26 -0.91 17.22 8.66
CA LYS A 26 0.35 17.57 9.35
C LYS A 26 0.15 18.56 10.49
N GLU A 27 -0.93 19.34 10.49
CA GLU A 27 -1.30 20.22 11.61
C GLU A 27 -1.73 19.46 12.87
N TYR A 28 -2.11 18.19 12.73
CA TYR A 28 -2.73 17.39 13.80
C TYR A 28 -1.87 16.18 14.22
N CYS A 29 -1.08 15.62 13.30
CA CYS A 29 -0.27 14.43 13.53
C CYS A 29 0.90 14.37 12.54
N GLU A 30 1.88 13.50 12.82
CA GLU A 30 2.96 13.21 11.88
C GLU A 30 2.41 12.45 10.66
N VAL A 31 2.71 12.92 9.45
CA VAL A 31 2.29 12.25 8.20
C VAL A 31 3.53 11.66 7.53
N ILE A 32 3.56 10.33 7.42
CA ILE A 32 4.68 9.57 6.84
C ILE A 32 4.19 8.87 5.57
N TYR A 33 4.93 9.04 4.47
CA TYR A 33 4.71 8.30 3.23
C TYR A 33 5.75 7.18 3.12
N LEU A 34 5.28 5.93 3.20
CA LEU A 34 6.12 4.75 3.12
C LEU A 34 6.42 4.44 1.65
N PRO A 35 7.68 4.18 1.27
CA PRO A 35 8.01 3.77 -0.09
C PRO A 35 7.26 2.48 -0.44
N ARG A 36 6.88 2.31 -1.71
CA ARG A 36 6.37 1.02 -2.16
C ARG A 36 7.41 -0.06 -1.88
N THR A 37 6.94 -1.21 -1.42
CA THR A 37 7.77 -2.41 -1.36
C THR A 37 8.19 -2.74 -2.78
N GLU A 38 9.48 -2.65 -3.07
CA GLU A 38 10.02 -3.11 -4.34
C GLU A 38 9.80 -4.63 -4.47
N ASP A 39 9.62 -5.09 -5.70
CA ASP A 39 9.66 -6.50 -6.10
C ASP A 39 8.52 -7.44 -5.66
N ILE A 40 7.43 -6.95 -5.07
CA ILE A 40 6.23 -7.78 -4.82
C ILE A 40 4.99 -7.11 -5.41
N SER A 41 4.73 -7.36 -6.70
CA SER A 41 3.46 -6.98 -7.32
C SER A 41 2.54 -8.20 -7.45
N SER A 42 1.27 -8.03 -7.06
CA SER A 42 0.25 -9.06 -7.24
C SER A 42 0.05 -9.43 -8.71
N THR A 43 0.38 -8.53 -9.64
CA THR A 43 0.42 -8.79 -11.08
C THR A 43 1.52 -9.76 -11.47
N GLU A 44 2.72 -9.59 -10.91
CA GLU A 44 3.86 -10.46 -11.15
C GLU A 44 3.63 -11.85 -10.57
N ILE A 45 3.10 -11.93 -9.33
CA ILE A 45 2.72 -13.20 -8.70
C ILE A 45 1.67 -13.94 -9.53
N LYS A 46 0.63 -13.23 -10.03
CA LYS A 46 -0.40 -13.85 -10.89
C LYS A 46 0.18 -14.37 -12.19
N LYS A 47 1.08 -13.61 -12.85
CA LYS A 47 1.75 -14.07 -14.08
C LYS A 47 2.60 -15.31 -13.85
N GLN A 48 3.34 -15.36 -12.74
CA GLN A 48 4.15 -16.52 -12.38
C GLN A 48 3.27 -17.75 -12.09
N MET A 49 2.13 -17.56 -11.40
CA MET A 49 1.13 -18.61 -11.22
C MET A 49 0.57 -19.12 -12.55
N ASP A 50 0.15 -18.22 -13.45
CA ASP A 50 -0.41 -18.59 -14.76
C ASP A 50 0.62 -19.34 -15.62
N ALA A 51 1.89 -18.92 -15.58
CA ALA A 51 2.98 -19.59 -16.28
C ALA A 51 3.22 -20.99 -15.71
N PHE A 52 3.29 -21.13 -14.39
CA PHE A 52 3.48 -22.40 -13.70
C PHE A 52 2.35 -23.41 -14.02
N LEU A 53 1.09 -22.97 -13.97
CA LEU A 53 -0.07 -23.81 -14.27
C LEU A 53 -0.07 -24.29 -15.72
N LYS A 54 0.28 -23.43 -16.67
CA LYS A 54 0.41 -23.78 -18.09
C LYS A 54 1.54 -24.77 -18.36
N GLU A 55 2.70 -24.59 -17.71
CA GLU A 55 3.85 -25.49 -17.88
C GLU A 55 3.56 -26.91 -17.38
N HIS A 56 2.74 -27.03 -16.34
CA HIS A 56 2.40 -28.31 -15.72
C HIS A 56 1.07 -28.90 -16.21
N SER A 57 0.45 -28.29 -17.23
CA SER A 57 -0.87 -28.69 -17.78
C SER A 57 -1.93 -28.91 -16.69
N ILE A 58 -1.89 -28.07 -15.65
CA ILE A 58 -2.89 -28.10 -14.58
C ILE A 58 -4.07 -27.24 -15.05
N GLU A 59 -5.13 -27.89 -15.52
CA GLU A 59 -6.41 -27.22 -15.77
C GLU A 59 -7.17 -27.06 -14.43
N LEU A 60 -7.68 -25.86 -14.18
CA LEU A 60 -8.62 -25.55 -13.09
C LEU A 60 -10.06 -25.72 -13.56
#